data_AF-A0A2N2PPK2-F1
#
_entry.id   AF-A0A2N2PPK2-F1
#
_cell.length_a   1.000
_cell.length_b   1.000
_cell.length_c   1.000
_cell.angle_alpha   90.00
_cell.angle_beta   90.00
_cell.angle_gamma   90.00
#
_symmetry.space_group_name_H-M   'P 1'
#
loop_
_entity.id
_entity.type
_entity.pdbx_description
1 polymer ?
#
loop_
_entity_poly.entity_id
_entity_poly.type
_entity_poly.pdbx_seq_one_letter_code
_entity_poly.pdbx_strand_id
1 'polypeptide(L)' 'FSQKRVVPVFPPDRWSSALNTTARGSLQIERDILAKSQFPDEVTKPDGYVLRRPAEWR' A
#
# COMPACT_ATOMS: atom_id res chain seq x y z
N PHE A 1 -14.79 19.84 1.89
CA PHE A 1 -14.62 18.44 1.46
C PHE A 1 -15.92 17.74 1.03
N SER A 2 -17.09 18.40 1.04
CA SER A 2 -18.40 17.78 0.77
C SER A 2 -18.58 17.19 -0.64
N GLN A 3 -17.74 17.56 -1.62
CA GLN A 3 -17.83 17.05 -2.99
C GLN A 3 -16.68 16.13 -3.41
N LYS A 4 -15.67 15.89 -2.55
CA LYS A 4 -14.57 14.99 -2.90
C LYS A 4 -14.97 13.55 -2.59
N ARG A 5 -14.92 12.67 -3.59
CA ARG A 5 -15.12 11.24 -3.42
C ARG A 5 -13.80 10.59 -3.02
N VAL A 6 -13.77 9.97 -1.85
CA VAL A 6 -12.65 9.15 -1.37
C VAL A 6 -13.08 7.70 -1.40
N VAL A 7 -12.24 6.84 -1.97
CA VAL A 7 -12.44 5.39 -2.02
C VAL A 7 -11.20 4.73 -1.42
N PRO A 8 -11.25 4.17 -0.20
CA PRO A 8 -10.15 3.39 0.34
C PRO A 8 -9.96 2.10 -0.46
N VAL A 9 -8.70 1.73 -0.66
CA VAL A 9 -8.29 0.43 -1.21
C VAL A 9 -7.53 -0.32 -0.14
N PHE A 10 -8.07 -1.46 0.29
CA PHE A 10 -7.55 -2.22 1.42
C PHE A 10 -6.65 -3.38 0.96
N PRO A 11 -5.46 -3.57 1.55
CA PRO A 11 -4.66 -4.78 1.33
C PRO A 11 -5.38 -6.03 1.85
N PRO A 12 -4.99 -7.23 1.39
CA PRO A 12 -5.46 -8.48 1.97
C PRO A 12 -5.21 -8.47 3.49
N ASP A 13 -6.21 -8.91 4.24
CA ASP A 13 -6.16 -9.05 5.71
C ASP A 13 -5.87 -7.74 6.48
N ARG A 14 -5.92 -6.57 5.82
CA ARG A 14 -5.67 -5.25 6.41
C ARG A 14 -6.87 -4.34 6.17
N TRP A 15 -7.78 -4.33 7.14
CA TRP A 15 -9.06 -3.65 7.04
C TRP A 15 -9.30 -2.64 8.17
N SER A 16 -10.05 -1.58 7.89
CA SER A 16 -10.54 -0.64 8.89
C SER A 16 -12.04 -0.41 8.74
N SER A 17 -12.81 -0.86 9.73
CA SER A 17 -14.27 -0.71 9.75
C SER A 17 -14.69 0.75 9.74
N ALA A 18 -14.03 1.60 10.52
CA ALA A 18 -14.34 3.03 10.59
C ALA A 18 -14.18 3.73 9.23
N LEU A 19 -13.12 3.41 8.50
CA LEU A 19 -12.89 3.97 7.16
C LEU A 19 -13.89 3.43 6.15
N ASN A 20 -14.21 2.14 6.20
CA ASN A 20 -15.18 1.54 5.30
C ASN A 20 -16.59 2.11 5.47
N THR A 21 -17.02 2.34 6.73
CA THR A 21 -18.33 2.92 7.01
C THR A 21 -18.42 4.40 6.63
N THR A 22 -17.31 5.14 6.76
CA THR A 22 -17.27 6.58 6.44
C THR A 22 -17.18 6.85 4.93
N ALA A 23 -16.49 5.97 4.20
CA ALA A 23 -16.31 6.12 2.75
C ALA A 23 -17.57 5.70 1.98
N ARG A 24 -17.76 6.27 0.79
CA ARG A 24 -18.90 5.95 -0.10
C ARG A 24 -18.69 4.65 -0.90
N GLY A 25 -17.89 3.73 -0.37
CA GLY A 25 -17.46 2.48 -1.00
C GLY A 25 -15.96 2.24 -0.87
N SER A 26 -15.54 0.99 -1.03
CA SER A 26 -14.15 0.54 -0.90
C SER A 26 -13.79 -0.50 -1.97
N LEU A 27 -12.48 -0.70 -2.17
CA LEU A 27 -11.95 -1.80 -2.98
C LEU A 27 -10.94 -2.61 -2.15
N GLN A 28 -10.61 -3.81 -2.61
CA GLN A 28 -9.52 -4.61 -2.08
C GLN A 28 -8.43 -4.72 -3.15
N ILE A 29 -7.17 -4.47 -2.79
CA ILE A 29 -6.05 -4.73 -3.68
C ILE A 29 -5.65 -6.21 -3.56
N GLU A 30 -5.49 -6.86 -4.70
CA GLU A 30 -5.15 -8.27 -4.73
C GLU A 30 -3.68 -8.53 -4.38
N ARG A 31 -3.40 -9.73 -3.88
CA ARG A 31 -2.05 -10.17 -3.53
C ARG A 31 -1.09 -10.15 -4.73
N ASP A 32 -1.57 -10.48 -5.92
CA ASP A 32 -0.76 -10.48 -7.15
C ASP A 32 -0.24 -9.06 -7.49
N ILE A 33 -1.11 -8.06 -7.38
CA ILE A 33 -0.74 -6.66 -7.63
C ILE A 33 0.30 -6.20 -6.60
N LEU A 34 0.13 -6.57 -5.33
CA LEU A 34 1.10 -6.25 -4.29
C LEU A 34 2.45 -6.90 -4.57
N ALA A 35 2.48 -8.18 -4.93
CA ALA A 35 3.72 -8.91 -5.22
C ALA A 35 4.49 -8.29 -6.39
N LYS A 36 3.79 -7.85 -7.44
CA LYS A 36 4.38 -7.17 -8.61
C LYS A 36 4.85 -5.74 -8.33
N SER A 37 4.36 -5.12 -7.25
CA SER A 37 4.64 -3.71 -6.90
C SER A 37 5.67 -3.56 -5.78
N GLN A 38 6.47 -4.60 -5.51
CA GLN A 38 7.55 -4.53 -4.53
C GLN A 38 8.79 -3.86 -5.13
N PHE A 39 9.52 -3.09 -4.31
CA PHE A 39 10.85 -2.63 -4.68
C PHE A 39 11.82 -3.82 -4.76
N PRO A 40 12.91 -3.69 -5.54
CA PRO A 40 14.02 -4.64 -5.46
C PRO A 40 14.66 -4.60 -4.06
N ASP A 41 15.45 -5.63 -3.76
CA ASP A 41 16.12 -5.79 -2.46
C ASP A 41 17.07 -4.62 -2.13
N GLU A 42 17.62 -3.96 -3.16
CA GLU A 42 18.46 -2.78 -3.03
C GLU A 42 17.94 -1.64 -3.92
N VAL A 43 17.84 -0.43 -3.36
CA VAL A 43 17.46 0.79 -4.08
C VAL A 43 18.52 1.86 -3.84
N THR A 44 19.19 2.31 -4.91
CA THR A 44 20.15 3.42 -4.86
C THR A 44 19.40 4.75 -4.97
N LYS A 45 19.57 5.60 -3.96
CA LYS A 45 19.04 6.97 -3.95
C LYS A 45 19.83 7.89 -4.89
N PRO A 46 19.29 9.06 -5.26
CA PRO A 46 20.02 10.04 -6.07
C PRO A 46 21.33 10.55 -5.45
N ASP A 47 21.47 10.50 -4.12
CA ASP A 47 22.68 10.88 -3.38
C ASP A 47 23.73 9.76 -3.30
N GLY A 48 23.47 8.60 -3.89
CA GLY A 48 24.35 7.43 -3.88
C GLY A 48 24.19 6.50 -2.68
N TYR A 49 23.33 6.83 -1.70
CA TYR A 49 23.07 5.93 -0.56
C TYR A 49 22.18 4.74 -0.98
N VAL A 50 22.56 3.52 -0.57
CA VAL A 50 21.83 2.29 -0.89
C VAL A 50 20.89 1.91 0.26
N LEU A 51 19.59 1.84 -0.03
CA LEU A 51 18.59 1.23 0.85
C LEU A 51 18.58 -0.27 0.63
N ARG A 52 18.70 -1.06 1.70
CA ARG A 52 18.58 -2.52 1.67
C ARG A 52 17.33 -2.96 2.38
N ARG A 53 16.61 -3.93 1.81
CA ARG A 53 15.48 -4.56 2.48
C ARG A 53 15.96 -5.26 3.77
N PRO A 54 15.33 -4.99 4.92
CA PRO A 54 15.62 -5.71 6.15
C PRO A 54 15.33 -7.22 6.02
N ALA A 55 16.13 -8.06 6.67
CA ALA A 55 16.02 -9.51 6.56
C ALA A 55 14.69 -10.04 7.12
N GLU A 56 14.14 -9.35 8.12
CA GLU A 56 12.89 -9.65 8.79
C GLU A 56 11.63 -9.37 7.94
N TRP A 57 11.76 -8.69 6.79
CA TRP A 57 10.65 -8.43 5.87
C TRP A 57 10.47 -9.50 4.79
N ARG A 58 11.29 -10.55 4.82
CA ARG A 58 11.25 -11.64 3.85
C ARG A 58 10.13 -12.63 4.13
#